data_AF-A0A7W8BX43-F1
#
_entry.id   AF-A0A7W8BX43-F1
#
_cell.length_a   1.000
_cell.length_b   1.000
_cell.length_c   1.000
_cell.angle_alpha   90.00
_cell.angle_beta   90.00
_cell.angle_gamma   90.00
#
_symmetry.space_group_name_H-M   'P 1'
#
loop_
_entity.id
_entity.type
_entity.pdbx_description
1 polymer ?
#
loop_
_entity_poly.entity_id
_entity_poly.type
_entity_poly.pdbx_seq_one_letter_code
_entity_poly.pdbx_strand_id
1 'polypeptide(L)'
;MLTRFDVAPLAGAVAGAAAGAARGTAQGMTSVHDTTRRLGHVARNALGGGRHWRAGHRVHLALRHPDAAVGPLARKAAAELLDHPDVLTAYWDEGLSRLVVTAVTDAAGDRVAEQAVAIAARLGLTEDAGPEDETGTAHPGDPREVRVAATALLLDAAGTAGALTARSLGLPRGPKAVTAAVTLLRENPRFRALLRQRFGRSGTELLLAAANAAAHGAAQSPVALVLDALLRTGQLTEAAARAAAFEALHDDLCLDERTSIPCPAGIRPPLRVTPAQAYAAHAGTGSLAGAAATLLVTHDTGEAAEAVLAGSPKAARYGPGAFDAVLGTHLARSGVLVRSGQRLRQLEIADSLVLHADALRGHARPTAGHDDAPALFEDPVDPCAEAVLDAARRAGLHVVITGGSDLKDITRLADEVAPADLPFGDVVRALQNDGHIVVSVARVAEHGDADVADGLPAGDVAVAL
;
A
#
# COMPACT_ATOMS: atom_id res chain seq x y z
N MET A 1 16.45 -24.02 -4.81
CA MET A 1 16.69 -24.95 -3.68
C MET A 1 16.82 -24.15 -2.38
N LEU A 2 15.76 -23.43 -2.01
CA LEU A 2 15.64 -22.63 -0.77
C LEU A 2 14.30 -23.03 -0.14
N THR A 3 14.26 -24.15 0.56
CA THR A 3 13.06 -24.63 1.25
C THR A 3 13.39 -25.00 2.68
N ARG A 4 12.49 -24.58 3.59
CA ARG A 4 12.51 -24.68 5.06
C ARG A 4 13.28 -23.58 5.80
N PHE A 5 12.78 -22.35 5.68
CA PHE A 5 12.83 -21.44 6.82
C PHE A 5 11.83 -21.94 7.87
N ASP A 6 12.26 -22.03 9.13
CA ASP A 6 11.37 -22.26 10.26
C ASP A 6 10.33 -21.13 10.29
N VAL A 7 9.06 -21.52 10.29
CA VAL A 7 7.90 -20.67 10.05
C VAL A 7 7.42 -20.02 11.36
N ALA A 8 7.78 -20.63 12.50
CA ALA A 8 7.42 -20.17 13.84
C ALA A 8 7.80 -18.72 14.18
N PRO A 9 9.03 -18.22 13.87
CA PRO A 9 9.40 -16.84 14.20
C PRO A 9 8.62 -15.78 13.41
N LEU A 10 8.22 -16.10 12.16
CA LEU A 10 7.45 -15.17 11.32
C LEU A 10 5.99 -15.09 11.79
N ALA A 11 5.39 -16.24 12.14
CA ALA A 11 4.09 -16.27 12.80
C ALA A 11 4.10 -15.52 14.15
N GLY A 12 5.16 -15.66 14.94
CA GLY A 12 5.34 -14.94 16.21
C GLY A 12 5.50 -13.42 16.05
N ALA A 13 6.21 -12.95 15.03
CA ALA A 13 6.36 -11.51 14.75
C ALA A 13 5.03 -10.86 14.31
N VAL A 14 4.28 -11.54 13.44
CA VAL A 14 2.94 -11.10 12.99
C VAL A 14 1.94 -11.13 14.15
N ALA A 15 1.96 -12.19 14.96
CA ALA A 15 1.12 -12.31 16.16
C ALA A 15 1.50 -11.30 17.26
N GLY A 16 2.78 -10.96 17.40
CA GLY A 16 3.27 -9.95 18.34
C GLY A 16 2.83 -8.53 17.97
N ALA A 17 2.89 -8.19 16.67
CA ALA A 17 2.33 -6.95 16.14
C ALA A 17 0.80 -6.90 16.34
N ALA A 18 0.11 -8.01 16.11
CA ALA A 18 -1.32 -8.17 16.39
C ALA A 18 -1.68 -7.99 17.88
N ALA A 19 -0.88 -8.54 18.80
CA ALA A 19 -1.11 -8.41 20.24
C ALA A 19 -0.81 -7.00 20.76
N GLY A 20 0.18 -6.30 20.18
CA GLY A 20 0.43 -4.88 20.45
C GLY A 20 -0.70 -3.98 19.94
N ALA A 21 -1.27 -4.33 18.78
CA ALA A 21 -2.41 -3.64 18.16
C ALA A 21 -3.73 -3.87 18.91
N ALA A 22 -4.01 -5.11 19.36
CA ALA A 22 -5.24 -5.47 20.06
C ALA A 22 -5.38 -4.78 21.44
N ARG A 23 -4.26 -4.43 22.10
CA ARG A 23 -4.30 -3.66 23.35
C ARG A 23 -4.77 -2.21 23.17
N GLY A 24 -4.75 -1.68 21.94
CA GLY A 24 -5.23 -0.32 21.63
C GLY A 24 -6.72 -0.22 21.37
N THR A 25 -7.44 -1.35 21.21
CA THR A 25 -8.86 -1.39 20.84
C THR A 25 -9.65 -2.13 21.91
N ALA A 26 -9.94 -1.47 23.03
CA ALA A 26 -10.84 -1.97 24.05
C ALA A 26 -12.32 -1.73 23.65
N GLN A 27 -12.79 -2.33 22.54
CA GLN A 27 -14.22 -2.34 22.21
C GLN A 27 -14.63 -3.68 21.55
N GLY A 28 -15.40 -4.49 22.30
CA GLY A 28 -16.20 -5.61 21.79
C GLY A 28 -15.52 -7.00 21.79
N MET A 29 -16.07 -7.94 22.57
CA MET A 29 -15.59 -9.33 22.67
C MET A 29 -15.82 -10.15 21.37
N THR A 30 -16.79 -9.75 20.53
CA THR A 30 -17.05 -10.35 19.20
C THR A 30 -16.06 -9.85 18.14
N SER A 31 -15.67 -8.57 18.19
CA SER A 31 -14.67 -7.96 17.31
C SER A 31 -13.29 -8.64 17.42
N VAL A 32 -12.92 -9.09 18.63
CA VAL A 32 -11.62 -9.73 18.88
C VAL A 32 -11.49 -11.08 18.15
N HIS A 33 -12.56 -11.87 18.06
CA HIS A 33 -12.50 -13.19 17.42
C HIS A 33 -12.32 -13.08 15.91
N ASP A 34 -13.12 -12.23 15.26
CA ASP A 34 -13.03 -12.01 13.82
C ASP A 34 -11.71 -11.37 13.42
N THR A 35 -11.23 -10.40 14.21
CA THR A 35 -9.91 -9.79 14.02
C THR A 35 -8.80 -10.82 14.12
N THR A 36 -8.86 -11.73 15.10
CA THR A 36 -7.86 -12.79 15.28
C THR A 36 -7.88 -13.80 14.11
N ARG A 37 -9.08 -14.19 13.64
CA ARG A 37 -9.23 -15.09 12.49
C ARG A 37 -8.64 -14.47 11.23
N ARG A 38 -8.98 -13.22 10.93
CA ARG A 38 -8.45 -12.46 9.77
C ARG A 38 -6.93 -12.34 9.81
N LEU A 39 -6.38 -11.97 10.97
CA LEU A 39 -4.93 -11.91 11.15
C LEU A 39 -4.25 -13.28 10.99
N GLY A 40 -4.94 -14.36 11.36
CA GLY A 40 -4.51 -15.74 11.08
C GLY A 40 -4.42 -16.04 9.58
N HIS A 41 -5.40 -15.60 8.78
CA HIS A 41 -5.37 -15.74 7.31
C HIS A 41 -4.28 -14.87 6.69
N VAL A 42 -4.10 -13.63 7.15
CA VAL A 42 -3.00 -12.74 6.74
C VAL A 42 -1.64 -13.40 7.00
N ALA A 43 -1.42 -13.95 8.21
CA ALA A 43 -0.20 -14.66 8.54
C ALA A 43 0.02 -15.87 7.62
N ARG A 44 -1.03 -16.67 7.38
CA ARG A 44 -0.97 -17.83 6.48
C ARG A 44 -0.62 -17.42 5.05
N ASN A 45 -1.24 -16.38 4.52
CA ASN A 45 -0.95 -15.88 3.16
C ASN A 45 0.47 -15.35 3.04
N ALA A 46 0.96 -14.66 4.09
CA ALA A 46 2.35 -14.24 4.14
C ALA A 46 3.26 -15.47 4.00
N LEU A 47 3.00 -16.55 4.72
CA LEU A 47 3.82 -17.76 4.71
C LEU A 47 3.73 -18.58 3.39
N GLY A 48 2.60 -18.53 2.68
CA GLY A 48 2.30 -19.36 1.50
C GLY A 48 3.03 -18.97 0.19
N GLY A 49 4.13 -18.23 0.22
CA GLY A 49 4.92 -17.90 -0.97
C GLY A 49 4.32 -16.85 -1.92
N GLY A 50 3.06 -16.41 -1.70
CA GLY A 50 2.42 -15.25 -2.35
C GLY A 50 2.16 -15.43 -3.84
N ARG A 51 1.71 -16.63 -4.19
CA ARG A 51 1.23 -16.98 -5.53
C ARG A 51 -0.23 -16.52 -5.72
N HIS A 52 -1.06 -16.71 -4.69
CA HIS A 52 -2.44 -16.20 -4.61
C HIS A 52 -2.76 -15.66 -3.21
N TRP A 53 -3.76 -14.79 -3.12
CA TRP A 53 -4.35 -14.37 -1.85
C TRP A 53 -5.49 -15.33 -1.47
N ARG A 54 -5.64 -15.61 -0.17
CA ARG A 54 -6.66 -16.53 0.34
C ARG A 54 -7.28 -16.05 1.65
N ALA A 55 -8.60 -16.17 1.77
CA ALA A 55 -9.29 -15.99 3.05
C ALA A 55 -10.36 -17.07 3.20
N GLY A 56 -10.06 -18.12 3.99
CA GLY A 56 -10.93 -19.29 4.09
C GLY A 56 -11.15 -19.96 2.73
N HIS A 57 -12.39 -19.89 2.24
CA HIS A 57 -12.88 -20.43 0.98
C HIS A 57 -12.70 -19.49 -0.22
N ARG A 58 -12.19 -18.27 -0.03
CA ARG A 58 -11.98 -17.28 -1.11
C ARG A 58 -10.54 -17.31 -1.60
N VAL A 59 -10.35 -17.22 -2.91
CA VAL A 59 -9.05 -17.29 -3.58
C VAL A 59 -8.96 -16.23 -4.68
N HIS A 60 -7.88 -15.45 -4.68
CA HIS A 60 -7.59 -14.47 -5.73
C HIS A 60 -6.29 -14.82 -6.44
N LEU A 61 -6.38 -15.10 -7.74
CA LEU A 61 -5.26 -15.51 -8.58
C LEU A 61 -4.80 -14.35 -9.45
N ALA A 62 -3.51 -14.01 -9.39
CA ALA A 62 -2.88 -13.16 -10.41
C ALA A 62 -2.62 -14.02 -11.63
N LEU A 63 -3.30 -13.69 -12.72
CA LEU A 63 -3.07 -14.32 -14.00
C LEU A 63 -2.33 -13.34 -14.89
N ARG A 64 -1.32 -13.85 -15.60
CA ARG A 64 -0.55 -13.08 -16.58
C ARG A 64 -0.47 -13.85 -17.88
N HIS A 65 -0.44 -13.11 -18.98
CA HIS A 65 -0.12 -13.65 -20.29
C HIS A 65 1.02 -12.80 -20.89
N PRO A 66 2.06 -13.41 -21.48
CA PRO A 66 3.20 -12.66 -22.03
C PRO A 66 2.82 -11.75 -23.20
N ASP A 67 1.92 -12.20 -24.09
CA ASP A 67 1.65 -11.51 -25.37
C ASP A 67 0.18 -11.16 -25.64
N ALA A 68 -0.74 -11.32 -24.66
CA ALA A 68 -2.18 -11.20 -24.91
C ALA A 68 -2.92 -10.53 -23.76
N ALA A 69 -4.10 -9.97 -24.06
CA ALA A 69 -5.02 -9.46 -23.05
C ALA A 69 -5.49 -10.60 -22.15
N VAL A 70 -5.23 -10.48 -20.84
CA VAL A 70 -5.52 -11.52 -19.83
C VAL A 70 -7.03 -11.69 -19.63
N GLY A 71 -7.80 -10.60 -19.67
CA GLY A 71 -9.23 -10.59 -19.34
C GLY A 71 -10.08 -11.62 -20.08
N PRO A 72 -10.04 -11.71 -21.43
CA PRO A 72 -10.81 -12.71 -22.17
C PRO A 72 -10.44 -14.17 -21.81
N LEU A 73 -9.15 -14.46 -21.65
CA LEU A 73 -8.68 -15.80 -21.27
C LEU A 73 -9.06 -16.13 -19.82
N ALA A 74 -8.97 -15.16 -18.92
CA ALA A 74 -9.37 -15.33 -17.52
C ALA A 74 -10.89 -15.50 -17.36
N ARG A 75 -11.70 -14.79 -18.15
CA ARG A 75 -13.16 -15.03 -18.20
C ARG A 75 -13.50 -16.43 -18.71
N LYS A 76 -12.74 -16.95 -19.68
CA LYS A 76 -12.88 -18.35 -20.11
C LYS A 76 -12.48 -19.32 -19.01
N ALA A 77 -11.41 -19.04 -18.26
CA ALA A 77 -11.00 -19.84 -17.11
C ALA A 77 -12.07 -19.84 -16.00
N ALA A 78 -12.67 -18.68 -15.73
CA ALA A 78 -13.75 -18.51 -14.77
C ALA A 78 -14.99 -19.33 -15.15
N ALA A 79 -15.41 -19.25 -16.41
CA ALA A 79 -16.56 -20.02 -16.92
C ALA A 79 -16.34 -21.53 -16.76
N GLU A 80 -15.13 -22.03 -17.03
CA GLU A 80 -14.82 -23.46 -16.87
C GLU A 80 -14.73 -23.88 -15.39
N LEU A 81 -14.33 -22.96 -14.49
CA LEU A 81 -14.30 -23.22 -13.06
C LEU A 81 -15.70 -23.34 -12.43
N LEU A 82 -16.70 -22.65 -12.99
CA LEU A 82 -18.08 -22.73 -12.52
C LEU A 82 -18.70 -24.13 -12.72
N ASP A 83 -18.20 -24.92 -13.67
CA ASP A 83 -18.64 -26.31 -13.87
C ASP A 83 -18.16 -27.26 -12.76
N HIS A 84 -17.26 -26.81 -11.87
CA HIS A 84 -16.68 -27.63 -10.82
C HIS A 84 -17.57 -27.66 -9.55
N PRO A 85 -17.87 -28.83 -8.96
CA PRO A 85 -18.83 -28.95 -7.85
C PRO A 85 -18.39 -28.26 -6.55
N ASP A 86 -17.09 -28.03 -6.37
CA ASP A 86 -16.53 -27.34 -5.20
C ASP A 86 -16.45 -25.79 -5.37
N VAL A 87 -16.94 -25.21 -6.48
CA VAL A 87 -16.91 -23.77 -6.77
C VAL A 87 -18.31 -23.17 -6.65
N LEU A 88 -18.45 -22.08 -5.88
CA LEU A 88 -19.70 -21.31 -5.75
C LEU A 88 -19.76 -20.17 -6.77
N THR A 89 -18.69 -19.38 -6.86
CA THR A 89 -18.56 -18.27 -7.81
C THR A 89 -17.14 -18.24 -8.37
N ALA A 90 -17.01 -17.90 -9.65
CA ALA A 90 -15.74 -17.66 -10.30
C ALA A 90 -15.92 -16.59 -11.37
N TYR A 91 -15.18 -15.50 -11.27
CA TYR A 91 -15.27 -14.39 -12.23
C TYR A 91 -13.94 -13.62 -12.30
N TRP A 92 -13.77 -12.86 -13.39
CA TRP A 92 -12.61 -12.00 -13.57
C TRP A 92 -12.94 -10.58 -13.12
N ASP A 93 -12.19 -10.08 -12.13
CA ASP A 93 -12.30 -8.72 -11.64
C ASP A 93 -11.29 -7.83 -12.40
N GLU A 94 -11.79 -6.94 -13.27
CA GLU A 94 -10.93 -6.08 -14.11
C GLU A 94 -10.16 -5.03 -13.27
N GLY A 95 -10.79 -4.44 -12.27
CA GLY A 95 -10.19 -3.42 -11.38
C GLY A 95 -9.10 -3.95 -10.44
N LEU A 96 -9.24 -5.20 -9.99
CA LEU A 96 -8.19 -5.93 -9.26
C LEU A 96 -7.21 -6.62 -10.21
N SER A 97 -7.61 -6.84 -11.47
CA SER A 97 -6.91 -7.68 -12.44
C SER A 97 -6.61 -9.07 -11.88
N ARG A 98 -7.63 -9.69 -11.28
CA ARG A 98 -7.55 -10.99 -10.60
C ARG A 98 -8.73 -11.88 -10.97
N LEU A 99 -8.45 -13.17 -11.06
CA LEU A 99 -9.50 -14.19 -11.06
C LEU A 99 -9.91 -14.42 -9.61
N VAL A 100 -11.17 -14.11 -9.29
CA VAL A 100 -11.77 -14.28 -7.97
C VAL A 100 -12.55 -15.58 -7.99
N VAL A 101 -12.26 -16.48 -7.04
CA VAL A 101 -12.92 -17.78 -6.91
C VAL A 101 -13.35 -17.99 -5.47
N THR A 102 -14.60 -18.39 -5.29
CA THR A 102 -15.20 -18.71 -3.99
C THR A 102 -15.54 -20.18 -3.97
N ALA A 103 -14.90 -20.96 -3.10
CA ALA A 103 -15.15 -22.38 -2.92
C ALA A 103 -16.35 -22.62 -1.99
N VAL A 104 -16.96 -23.80 -2.09
CA VAL A 104 -18.09 -24.20 -1.22
C VAL A 104 -17.69 -24.30 0.25
N THR A 105 -16.44 -24.71 0.52
CA THR A 105 -15.93 -24.85 1.89
C THR A 105 -14.47 -24.40 2.00
N ASP A 106 -14.07 -23.98 3.20
CA ASP A 106 -12.67 -23.61 3.51
C ASP A 106 -11.69 -24.77 3.20
N ALA A 107 -12.14 -26.02 3.34
CA ALA A 107 -11.36 -27.23 3.09
C ALA A 107 -11.21 -27.59 1.61
N ALA A 108 -12.10 -27.08 0.75
CA ALA A 108 -12.01 -27.26 -0.70
C ALA A 108 -11.13 -26.18 -1.36
N GLY A 109 -10.87 -25.06 -0.68
CA GLY A 109 -10.13 -23.93 -1.24
C GLY A 109 -8.75 -24.28 -1.83
N ASP A 110 -8.01 -25.21 -1.22
CA ASP A 110 -6.70 -25.66 -1.75
C ASP A 110 -6.84 -26.38 -3.09
N ARG A 111 -7.78 -27.32 -3.18
CA ARG A 111 -8.05 -28.06 -4.43
C ARG A 111 -8.55 -27.14 -5.52
N VAL A 112 -9.43 -26.21 -5.16
CA VAL A 112 -9.99 -25.21 -6.08
C VAL A 112 -8.89 -24.27 -6.60
N ALA A 113 -7.97 -23.83 -5.74
CA ALA A 113 -6.84 -23.01 -6.15
C ALA A 113 -5.91 -23.76 -7.12
N GLU A 114 -5.54 -25.01 -6.80
CA GLU A 114 -4.71 -25.85 -7.68
C GLU A 114 -5.38 -26.09 -9.03
N GLN A 115 -6.68 -26.36 -9.03
CA GLN A 115 -7.45 -26.56 -10.25
C GLN A 115 -7.55 -25.29 -11.09
N ALA A 116 -7.79 -24.14 -10.47
CA ALA A 116 -7.82 -22.85 -11.14
C ALA A 116 -6.47 -22.51 -11.78
N VAL A 117 -5.35 -22.80 -11.10
CA VAL A 117 -4.00 -22.68 -11.68
C VAL A 117 -3.82 -23.63 -12.87
N ALA A 118 -4.30 -24.88 -12.78
CA ALA A 118 -4.19 -25.85 -13.87
C ALA A 118 -5.00 -25.42 -15.12
N ILE A 119 -6.22 -24.93 -14.93
CA ILE A 119 -7.08 -24.40 -16.00
C ILE A 119 -6.43 -23.17 -16.65
N ALA A 120 -5.94 -22.24 -15.83
CA ALA A 120 -5.24 -21.06 -16.29
C ALA A 120 -3.99 -21.44 -17.12
N ALA A 121 -3.16 -22.36 -16.63
CA ALA A 121 -1.97 -22.84 -17.33
C ALA A 121 -2.30 -23.47 -18.69
N ARG A 122 -3.39 -24.25 -18.79
CA ARG A 122 -3.85 -24.83 -20.06
C ARG A 122 -4.29 -23.76 -21.07
N LEU A 123 -4.79 -22.62 -20.58
CA LEU A 123 -5.15 -21.47 -21.40
C LEU A 123 -3.95 -20.55 -21.72
N GLY A 124 -2.72 -20.95 -21.35
CA GLY A 124 -1.51 -20.16 -21.56
C GLY A 124 -1.30 -19.03 -20.55
N LEU A 125 -2.12 -18.98 -19.50
CA LEU A 125 -1.98 -18.02 -18.40
C LEU A 125 -1.02 -18.57 -17.37
N THR A 126 -0.06 -17.75 -16.94
CA THR A 126 0.82 -18.08 -15.82
C THR A 126 0.32 -17.42 -14.54
N GLU A 127 0.42 -18.15 -13.43
CA GLU A 127 0.27 -17.56 -12.11
C GLU A 127 1.56 -16.77 -11.83
N ASP A 128 1.52 -15.49 -12.15
CA ASP A 128 2.59 -14.57 -11.84
C ASP A 128 1.97 -13.36 -11.16
N ALA A 129 2.10 -13.29 -9.84
CA ALA A 129 2.05 -12.01 -9.17
C ALA A 129 3.27 -11.25 -9.71
N GLY A 130 3.09 -10.43 -10.74
CA GLY A 130 4.16 -9.95 -11.60
C GLY A 130 5.37 -9.32 -10.89
N PRO A 131 6.42 -8.93 -11.65
CA PRO A 131 7.37 -7.96 -11.16
C PRO A 131 6.55 -6.79 -10.63
N GLU A 132 6.79 -6.40 -9.39
CA GLU A 132 5.96 -5.43 -8.67
C GLU A 132 5.56 -4.29 -9.58
N ASP A 133 4.27 -4.24 -9.93
CA ASP A 133 3.79 -3.35 -10.97
C ASP A 133 4.25 -1.93 -10.63
N GLU A 134 5.20 -1.42 -11.42
CA GLU A 134 5.70 -0.04 -11.31
C GLU A 134 4.53 0.96 -11.45
N THR A 135 3.42 0.51 -12.04
CA THR A 135 2.12 1.16 -12.22
C THR A 135 1.27 1.33 -10.95
N GLY A 136 1.67 0.77 -9.80
CA GLY A 136 1.05 1.09 -8.50
C GLY A 136 -0.34 0.47 -8.26
N THR A 137 -0.69 -0.60 -8.99
CA THR A 137 -1.95 -1.36 -8.86
C THR A 137 -1.78 -2.59 -7.96
N ALA A 138 -1.04 -2.45 -6.85
CA ALA A 138 -0.85 -3.54 -5.90
C ALA A 138 -2.20 -4.05 -5.38
N HIS A 139 -2.32 -5.37 -5.21
CA HIS A 139 -3.51 -5.99 -4.67
C HIS A 139 -3.68 -5.52 -3.21
N PRO A 140 -4.87 -5.03 -2.78
CA PRO A 140 -5.04 -4.47 -1.43
C PRO A 140 -4.72 -5.46 -0.30
N GLY A 141 -4.94 -6.75 -0.54
CA GLY A 141 -4.57 -7.84 0.35
C GLY A 141 -3.22 -8.51 0.06
N ASP A 142 -2.32 -7.91 -0.71
CA ASP A 142 -1.08 -8.58 -1.14
C ASP A 142 -0.23 -9.07 0.05
N PRO A 143 -0.01 -10.39 0.21
CA PRO A 143 0.80 -10.93 1.31
C PRO A 143 2.28 -10.59 1.23
N ARG A 144 2.76 -10.08 0.08
CA ARG A 144 4.18 -9.72 -0.13
C ARG A 144 4.65 -8.65 0.83
N GLU A 145 3.85 -7.60 1.05
CA GLU A 145 4.24 -6.49 1.92
C GLU A 145 4.39 -6.94 3.38
N VAL A 146 3.45 -7.75 3.86
CA VAL A 146 3.50 -8.37 5.19
C VAL A 146 4.75 -9.23 5.34
N ARG A 147 5.05 -10.08 4.35
CA ARG A 147 6.27 -10.90 4.35
C ARG A 147 7.54 -10.07 4.41
N VAL A 148 7.66 -9.07 3.54
CA VAL A 148 8.89 -8.27 3.42
C VAL A 148 9.12 -7.50 4.71
N ALA A 149 8.08 -6.88 5.27
CA ALA A 149 8.17 -6.19 6.57
C ALA A 149 8.53 -7.16 7.71
N ALA A 150 7.88 -8.33 7.79
CA ALA A 150 8.17 -9.34 8.82
C ALA A 150 9.60 -9.90 8.70
N THR A 151 10.06 -10.20 7.48
CA THR A 151 11.40 -10.73 7.24
C THR A 151 12.47 -9.68 7.56
N ALA A 152 12.25 -8.42 7.16
CA ALA A 152 13.14 -7.32 7.53
C ALA A 152 13.22 -7.14 9.05
N LEU A 153 12.08 -7.18 9.75
CA LEU A 153 12.04 -7.13 11.21
C LEU A 153 12.82 -8.27 11.86
N LEU A 154 12.69 -9.50 11.34
CA LEU A 154 13.45 -10.66 11.83
C LEU A 154 14.96 -10.50 11.60
N LEU A 155 15.37 -9.93 10.47
CA LEU A 155 16.78 -9.62 10.20
C LEU A 155 17.33 -8.60 11.19
N ASP A 156 16.59 -7.52 11.48
CA ASP A 156 16.98 -6.50 12.46
C ASP A 156 17.06 -7.08 13.88
N ALA A 157 16.10 -7.95 14.26
CA ALA A 157 16.11 -8.65 15.53
C ALA A 157 17.31 -9.61 15.66
N ALA A 158 17.60 -10.39 14.61
CA ALA A 158 18.74 -11.29 14.56
C ALA A 158 20.07 -10.52 14.64
N GLY A 159 20.19 -9.40 13.92
CA GLY A 159 21.36 -8.52 13.99
C GLY A 159 21.54 -7.91 15.39
N THR A 160 20.45 -7.51 16.04
CA THR A 160 20.46 -6.97 17.41
C THR A 160 20.90 -8.03 18.42
N ALA A 161 20.32 -9.23 18.35
CA ALA A 161 20.71 -10.35 19.20
C ALA A 161 22.18 -10.75 18.97
N GLY A 162 22.61 -10.81 17.70
CA GLY A 162 24.00 -11.06 17.33
C GLY A 162 24.96 -10.03 17.91
N ALA A 163 24.62 -8.73 17.83
CA ALA A 163 25.40 -7.64 18.43
C ALA A 163 25.54 -7.77 19.95
N LEU A 164 24.43 -8.08 20.65
CA LEU A 164 24.42 -8.24 22.11
C LEU A 164 25.22 -9.46 22.55
N THR A 165 25.06 -10.60 21.85
CA THR A 165 25.82 -11.83 22.12
C THR A 165 27.31 -11.65 21.84
N ALA A 166 27.68 -11.02 20.72
CA ALA A 166 29.07 -10.71 20.41
C ALA A 166 29.71 -9.80 21.48
N ARG A 167 28.93 -8.81 21.96
CA ARG A 167 29.35 -7.93 23.05
C ARG A 167 29.51 -8.68 24.38
N SER A 168 28.61 -9.61 24.72
CA SER A 168 28.72 -10.41 25.95
C SER A 168 29.89 -11.39 25.92
N LEU A 169 30.25 -11.88 24.73
CA LEU A 169 31.40 -12.77 24.51
C LEU A 169 32.73 -12.01 24.37
N GLY A 170 32.73 -10.67 24.44
CA GLY A 170 33.94 -9.86 24.33
C GLY A 170 34.59 -9.89 22.94
N LEU A 171 33.82 -10.19 21.88
CA LEU A 171 34.35 -10.24 20.52
C LEU A 171 34.78 -8.84 20.03
N PRO A 172 35.81 -8.74 19.17
CA PRO A 172 36.21 -7.48 18.58
C PRO A 172 35.09 -6.87 17.73
N ARG A 173 35.00 -5.54 17.72
CA ARG A 173 34.02 -4.82 16.90
C ARG A 173 34.45 -4.81 15.44
N GLY A 174 33.49 -5.00 14.55
CA GLY A 174 33.71 -4.81 13.11
C GLY A 174 34.12 -3.37 12.77
N PRO A 175 34.83 -3.17 11.65
CA PRO A 175 35.31 -1.85 11.24
C PRO A 175 34.15 -0.91 10.87
N LYS A 176 34.18 0.33 11.37
CA LYS A 176 33.18 1.39 11.09
C LYS A 176 33.02 1.70 9.60
N ALA A 177 34.09 1.51 8.82
CA ALA A 177 34.07 1.68 7.37
C ALA A 177 33.02 0.78 6.68
N VAL A 178 32.79 -0.44 7.19
CA VAL A 178 31.78 -1.36 6.62
C VAL A 178 30.37 -0.83 6.88
N THR A 179 30.08 -0.35 8.09
CA THR A 179 28.77 0.26 8.41
C THR A 179 28.53 1.54 7.61
N ALA A 180 29.55 2.37 7.44
CA ALA A 180 29.47 3.58 6.63
C ALA A 180 29.22 3.24 5.14
N ALA A 181 29.96 2.28 4.59
CA ALA A 181 29.78 1.83 3.21
C ALA A 181 28.37 1.27 2.96
N VAL A 182 27.87 0.40 3.85
CA VAL A 182 26.51 -0.15 3.72
C VAL A 182 25.45 0.93 3.85
N THR A 183 25.63 1.90 4.75
CA THR A 183 24.72 3.05 4.89
C THR A 183 24.70 3.89 3.61
N LEU A 184 25.85 4.26 3.05
CA LEU A 184 25.94 5.00 1.79
C LEU A 184 25.26 4.27 0.64
N LEU A 185 25.52 2.97 0.54
CA LEU A 185 25.00 2.14 -0.52
C LEU A 185 23.46 2.02 -0.43
N ARG A 186 22.94 1.90 0.80
CA ARG A 186 21.49 1.90 1.11
C ARG A 186 20.81 3.21 0.75
N GLU A 187 21.49 4.34 0.92
CA GLU A 187 20.95 5.69 0.69
C GLU A 187 21.20 6.19 -0.75
N ASN A 188 22.05 5.52 -1.55
CA ASN A 188 22.32 5.93 -2.92
C ASN A 188 21.17 5.55 -3.88
N PRO A 189 20.48 6.52 -4.52
CA PRO A 189 19.31 6.24 -5.36
C PRO A 189 19.65 5.44 -6.62
N ARG A 190 20.83 5.64 -7.21
CA ARG A 190 21.28 4.90 -8.41
C ARG A 190 21.54 3.44 -8.08
N PHE A 191 22.18 3.18 -6.94
CA PHE A 191 22.42 1.81 -6.50
C PHE A 191 21.11 1.07 -6.21
N ARG A 192 20.15 1.74 -5.57
CA ARG A 192 18.81 1.17 -5.36
C ARG A 192 18.10 0.87 -6.67
N ALA A 193 18.22 1.74 -7.68
CA ALA A 193 17.63 1.50 -9.00
C ALA A 193 18.26 0.26 -9.68
N LEU A 194 19.58 0.11 -9.61
CA LEU A 194 20.30 -1.06 -10.13
C LEU A 194 19.87 -2.36 -9.42
N LEU A 195 19.77 -2.35 -8.09
CA LEU A 195 19.27 -3.50 -7.34
C LEU A 195 17.82 -3.84 -7.71
N ARG A 196 16.96 -2.84 -7.88
CA ARG A 196 15.56 -3.04 -8.28
C ARG A 196 15.46 -3.70 -9.65
N GLN A 197 16.28 -3.27 -10.61
CA GLN A 197 16.33 -3.88 -11.93
C GLN A 197 16.73 -5.37 -11.87
N ARG A 198 17.60 -5.75 -10.91
CA ARG A 198 18.13 -7.10 -10.81
C ARG A 198 17.30 -8.04 -9.93
N PHE A 199 16.76 -7.54 -8.82
CA PHE A 199 16.16 -8.33 -7.74
C PHE A 199 14.69 -7.97 -7.47
N GLY A 200 14.12 -7.01 -8.20
CA GLY A 200 12.83 -6.40 -7.86
C GLY A 200 12.91 -5.54 -6.59
N ARG A 201 11.82 -4.86 -6.22
CA ARG A 201 11.81 -3.98 -5.02
C ARG A 201 11.90 -4.80 -3.73
N SER A 202 11.16 -5.91 -3.63
CA SER A 202 11.07 -6.77 -2.45
C SER A 202 12.40 -7.44 -2.19
N GLY A 203 13.03 -7.99 -3.24
CA GLY A 203 14.38 -8.54 -3.16
C GLY A 203 15.40 -7.46 -2.78
N THR A 204 15.31 -6.26 -3.36
CA THR A 204 16.17 -5.12 -2.99
C THR A 204 16.00 -4.72 -1.52
N GLU A 205 14.77 -4.60 -1.02
CA GLU A 205 14.49 -4.25 0.38
C GLU A 205 15.06 -5.30 1.34
N LEU A 206 14.90 -6.59 1.03
CA LEU A 206 15.44 -7.69 1.84
C LEU A 206 16.96 -7.75 1.80
N LEU A 207 17.58 -7.55 0.63
CA LEU A 207 19.04 -7.48 0.49
C LEU A 207 19.63 -6.32 1.29
N LEU A 208 19.03 -5.13 1.19
CA LEU A 208 19.45 -3.96 1.94
C LEU A 208 19.23 -4.15 3.46
N ALA A 209 18.12 -4.76 3.87
CA ALA A 209 17.86 -5.10 5.27
C ALA A 209 18.90 -6.09 5.81
N ALA A 210 19.19 -7.16 5.07
CA ALA A 210 20.18 -8.16 5.46
C ALA A 210 21.59 -7.58 5.55
N ALA A 211 22.01 -6.77 4.58
CA ALA A 211 23.31 -6.10 4.58
C ALA A 211 23.43 -5.13 5.78
N ASN A 212 22.39 -4.35 6.06
CA ASN A 212 22.33 -3.42 7.18
C ASN A 212 22.38 -4.16 8.53
N ALA A 213 21.59 -5.23 8.68
CA ALA A 213 21.58 -6.10 9.85
C ALA A 213 22.95 -6.74 10.11
N ALA A 214 23.60 -7.28 9.08
CA ALA A 214 24.93 -7.87 9.19
C ALA A 214 26.00 -6.84 9.57
N ALA A 215 25.98 -5.67 8.91
CA ALA A 215 26.96 -4.61 9.16
C ALA A 215 26.85 -4.05 10.59
N HIS A 216 25.64 -3.67 11.02
CA HIS A 216 25.43 -3.13 12.37
C HIS A 216 25.51 -4.20 13.46
N GLY A 217 25.18 -5.46 13.14
CA GLY A 217 25.39 -6.62 14.01
C GLY A 217 26.88 -6.83 14.31
N ALA A 218 27.70 -6.93 13.26
CA ALA A 218 29.16 -7.10 13.38
C ALA A 218 29.84 -5.89 14.04
N ALA A 219 29.36 -4.67 13.77
CA ALA A 219 29.86 -3.46 14.43
C ALA A 219 29.40 -3.32 15.90
N GLN A 220 28.56 -4.24 16.40
CA GLN A 220 27.94 -4.17 17.73
C GLN A 220 27.20 -2.85 17.98
N SER A 221 26.43 -2.39 16.99
CA SER A 221 25.66 -1.13 17.02
C SER A 221 24.15 -1.40 17.09
N PRO A 222 23.62 -1.88 18.23
CA PRO A 222 22.23 -2.35 18.35
C PRO A 222 21.20 -1.21 18.21
N VAL A 223 21.53 0.04 18.56
CA VAL A 223 20.58 1.15 18.54
C VAL A 223 20.01 1.40 17.14
N ALA A 224 20.85 1.32 16.10
CA ALA A 224 20.40 1.50 14.72
C ALA A 224 19.43 0.39 14.29
N LEU A 225 19.68 -0.85 14.71
CA LEU A 225 18.84 -2.00 14.41
C LEU A 225 17.53 -1.97 15.19
N VAL A 226 17.55 -1.49 16.44
CA VAL A 226 16.32 -1.28 17.22
C VAL A 226 15.43 -0.22 16.56
N LEU A 227 16.01 0.90 16.08
CA LEU A 227 15.25 1.92 15.35
C LEU A 227 14.65 1.37 14.04
N ASP A 228 15.44 0.61 13.26
CA ASP A 228 14.93 -0.06 12.06
C ASP A 228 13.80 -1.04 12.43
N ALA A 229 13.98 -1.87 13.46
CA ALA A 229 12.96 -2.80 13.94
C ALA A 229 11.66 -2.11 14.37
N LEU A 230 11.73 -0.96 15.05
CA LEU A 230 10.55 -0.17 15.42
C LEU A 230 9.78 0.30 14.18
N LEU A 231 10.48 0.85 13.19
CA LEU A 231 9.85 1.25 11.92
C LEU A 231 9.24 0.04 11.18
N ARG A 232 9.97 -1.08 11.09
CA ARG A 232 9.49 -2.31 10.44
C ARG A 232 8.28 -2.90 11.16
N THR A 233 8.18 -2.74 12.47
CA THR A 233 6.99 -3.13 13.25
C THR A 233 5.77 -2.29 12.86
N GLY A 234 5.93 -0.98 12.71
CA GLY A 234 4.87 -0.09 12.20
C GLY A 234 4.41 -0.51 10.80
N GLN A 235 5.35 -0.70 9.88
CA GLN A 235 5.07 -1.13 8.50
C GLN A 235 4.38 -2.50 8.43
N LEU A 236 4.79 -3.43 9.29
CA LEU A 236 4.15 -4.75 9.40
C LEU A 236 2.71 -4.62 9.91
N THR A 237 2.49 -3.78 10.91
CA THR A 237 1.16 -3.51 11.48
C THR A 237 0.24 -2.89 10.44
N GLU A 238 0.75 -1.92 9.67
CA GLU A 238 0.02 -1.28 8.58
C GLU A 238 -0.36 -2.27 7.49
N ALA A 239 0.61 -3.06 7.00
CA ALA A 239 0.36 -4.06 5.96
C ALA A 239 -0.64 -5.13 6.42
N ALA A 240 -0.55 -5.57 7.68
CA ALA A 240 -1.49 -6.53 8.24
C ALA A 240 -2.89 -5.92 8.41
N ALA A 241 -2.99 -4.66 8.84
CA ALA A 241 -4.26 -3.95 8.97
C ALA A 241 -4.94 -3.75 7.60
N ARG A 242 -4.18 -3.37 6.57
CA ARG A 242 -4.69 -3.24 5.19
C ARG A 242 -5.19 -4.57 4.63
N ALA A 243 -4.43 -5.65 4.83
CA ALA A 243 -4.85 -6.97 4.39
C ALA A 243 -6.10 -7.46 5.13
N ALA A 244 -6.21 -7.20 6.43
CA ALA A 244 -7.40 -7.53 7.22
C ALA A 244 -8.62 -6.66 6.86
N ALA A 245 -8.41 -5.38 6.51
CA ALA A 245 -9.47 -4.49 6.03
C ALA A 245 -9.99 -4.93 4.65
N PHE A 246 -9.10 -5.38 3.76
CA PHE A 246 -9.52 -5.98 2.51
C PHE A 246 -10.35 -7.25 2.72
N GLU A 247 -9.91 -8.15 3.61
CA GLU A 247 -10.69 -9.35 3.95
C GLU A 247 -12.05 -9.00 4.56
N ALA A 248 -12.11 -7.93 5.35
CA ALA A 248 -13.35 -7.43 5.95
C ALA A 248 -14.38 -6.98 4.92
N LEU A 249 -13.92 -6.22 3.93
CA LEU A 249 -14.73 -5.59 2.90
C LEU A 249 -14.89 -6.48 1.67
N HIS A 250 -14.27 -7.65 1.65
CA HIS A 250 -14.25 -8.51 0.47
C HIS A 250 -15.67 -8.84 -0.02
N ASP A 251 -16.59 -9.15 0.89
CA ASP A 251 -17.97 -9.50 0.51
C ASP A 251 -18.77 -8.31 -0.04
N ASP A 252 -18.39 -7.08 0.32
CA ASP A 252 -19.03 -5.87 -0.18
C ASP A 252 -18.39 -5.41 -1.51
N LEU A 253 -17.11 -5.73 -1.71
CA LEU A 253 -16.30 -5.26 -2.84
C LEU A 253 -16.18 -6.25 -3.99
N CYS A 254 -16.16 -7.55 -3.70
CA CYS A 254 -15.89 -8.61 -4.66
C CYS A 254 -17.15 -9.45 -4.88
N LEU A 255 -18.09 -8.88 -5.64
CA LEU A 255 -19.34 -9.53 -6.05
C LEU A 255 -19.30 -9.78 -7.57
N ASP A 256 -19.85 -10.91 -8.01
CA ASP A 256 -19.89 -11.32 -9.42
C ASP A 256 -20.63 -10.30 -10.32
N GLU A 257 -21.72 -9.73 -9.82
CA GLU A 257 -22.55 -8.77 -10.55
C GLU A 257 -22.09 -7.31 -10.39
N ARG A 258 -21.05 -7.06 -9.58
CA ARG A 258 -20.52 -5.71 -9.40
C ARG A 258 -19.60 -5.35 -10.55
N THR A 259 -19.89 -4.24 -11.23
CA THR A 259 -19.00 -3.70 -12.25
C THR A 259 -17.68 -3.26 -11.61
N SER A 260 -16.61 -3.98 -11.92
CA SER A 260 -15.24 -3.60 -11.54
C SER A 260 -14.59 -2.85 -12.70
N ILE A 261 -14.16 -1.61 -12.43
CA ILE A 261 -13.60 -0.72 -13.45
C ILE A 261 -12.07 -0.83 -13.42
N PRO A 262 -11.42 -1.20 -14.55
CA PRO A 262 -9.96 -1.18 -14.62
C PRO A 262 -9.45 0.25 -14.50
N CYS A 263 -8.36 0.46 -13.75
CA CYS A 263 -7.66 1.75 -13.79
C CYS A 263 -7.01 1.88 -15.17
N PRO A 264 -7.37 2.87 -16.01
CA PRO A 264 -6.80 2.94 -17.34
C PRO A 264 -5.29 3.19 -17.27
N ALA A 265 -4.55 2.51 -18.14
CA ALA A 265 -3.09 2.59 -18.16
C ALA A 265 -2.64 4.01 -18.54
N GLY A 266 -1.62 4.53 -17.86
CA GLY A 266 -1.00 5.82 -18.17
C GLY A 266 -1.76 7.06 -17.68
N ILE A 267 -2.92 6.92 -17.04
CA ILE A 267 -3.65 8.07 -16.46
C ILE A 267 -2.98 8.55 -15.16
N ARG A 268 -2.43 7.62 -14.39
CA ARG A 268 -1.85 7.89 -13.07
C ARG A 268 -0.56 8.70 -13.19
N PRO A 269 -0.45 9.88 -12.54
CA PRO A 269 0.77 10.68 -12.58
C PRO A 269 1.92 9.94 -11.87
N PRO A 270 3.19 10.17 -12.29
CA PRO A 270 4.35 9.64 -11.58
C PRO A 270 4.44 10.23 -10.17
N LEU A 271 4.97 9.45 -9.22
CA LEU A 271 5.15 9.92 -7.85
C LEU A 271 6.14 11.11 -7.81
N ARG A 272 5.75 12.19 -7.14
CA ARG A 272 6.62 13.35 -6.96
C ARG A 272 7.53 13.17 -5.76
N VAL A 273 8.68 13.82 -5.82
CA VAL A 273 9.70 13.78 -4.77
C VAL A 273 9.23 14.63 -3.59
N THR A 274 9.09 14.04 -2.41
CA THR A 274 8.71 14.80 -1.20
C THR A 274 9.91 15.57 -0.62
N PRO A 275 9.70 16.64 0.17
CA PRO A 275 10.78 17.39 0.83
C PRO A 275 11.73 16.49 1.63
N ALA A 276 11.19 15.50 2.34
CA ALA A 276 11.98 14.52 3.06
C ALA A 276 12.90 13.70 2.13
N GLN A 277 12.41 13.30 0.95
CA GLN A 277 13.20 12.57 -0.05
C GLN A 277 14.26 13.46 -0.70
N ALA A 278 13.92 14.71 -1.01
CA ALA A 278 14.88 15.68 -1.56
C ALA A 278 16.02 15.96 -0.57
N TYR A 279 15.68 16.19 0.70
CA TYR A 279 16.67 16.33 1.77
C TYR A 279 17.54 15.07 1.89
N ALA A 280 16.94 13.87 1.88
CA ALA A 280 17.69 12.63 1.98
C ALA A 280 18.69 12.46 0.82
N ALA A 281 18.30 12.82 -0.40
CA ALA A 281 19.20 12.80 -1.56
C ALA A 281 20.37 13.78 -1.39
N HIS A 282 20.09 15.02 -0.96
CA HIS A 282 21.14 16.03 -0.73
C HIS A 282 22.08 15.66 0.42
N ALA A 283 21.53 15.15 1.53
CA ALA A 283 22.32 14.65 2.65
C ALA A 283 23.21 13.47 2.24
N GLY A 284 22.71 12.56 1.40
CA GLY A 284 23.50 11.48 0.81
C GLY A 284 24.67 11.99 -0.03
N THR A 285 24.46 12.97 -0.90
CA THR A 285 25.55 13.56 -1.69
C THR A 285 26.52 14.37 -0.83
N GLY A 286 26.02 15.16 0.12
CA GLY A 286 26.84 15.96 1.03
C GLY A 286 27.70 15.11 1.95
N SER A 287 27.17 14.00 2.47
CA SER A 287 27.92 13.06 3.32
C SER A 287 29.07 12.40 2.57
N LEU A 288 28.88 12.03 1.29
CA LEU A 288 29.96 11.51 0.43
C LEU A 288 31.07 12.54 0.21
N ALA A 289 30.71 13.79 -0.09
CA ALA A 289 31.67 14.86 -0.30
C ALA A 289 32.45 15.16 1.00
N GLY A 290 31.75 15.26 2.13
CA GLY A 290 32.36 15.48 3.45
C GLY A 290 33.29 14.34 3.86
N ALA A 291 32.91 13.09 3.58
CA ALA A 291 33.75 11.92 3.85
C ALA A 291 35.00 11.89 2.97
N ALA A 292 34.89 12.21 1.68
CA ALA A 292 36.04 12.31 0.78
C ALA A 292 37.00 13.41 1.22
N ALA A 293 36.49 14.58 1.60
CA ALA A 293 37.30 15.68 2.12
C ALA A 293 37.99 15.29 3.44
N THR A 294 37.27 14.64 4.36
CA THR A 294 37.83 14.15 5.63
C THR A 294 38.96 13.16 5.36
N LEU A 295 38.73 12.17 4.48
CA LEU A 295 39.74 11.19 4.11
C LEU A 295 40.98 11.84 3.47
N LEU A 296 40.80 12.83 2.60
CA LEU A 296 41.92 13.54 1.95
C LEU A 296 42.74 14.37 2.94
N VAL A 297 42.09 14.95 3.95
CA VAL A 297 42.77 15.81 4.95
C VAL A 297 43.42 14.95 6.03
N THR A 298 42.67 14.03 6.63
CA THR A 298 43.11 13.30 7.83
C THR A 298 43.75 11.95 7.52
N HIS A 299 43.58 11.44 6.29
CA HIS A 299 44.04 10.12 5.86
C HIS A 299 43.52 8.98 6.76
N ASP A 300 42.45 9.24 7.52
CA ASP A 300 41.84 8.28 8.44
C ASP A 300 40.46 7.82 7.92
N THR A 301 40.38 6.52 7.62
CA THR A 301 39.14 5.87 7.18
C THR A 301 38.06 5.82 8.28
N GLY A 302 38.44 5.86 9.55
CA GLY A 302 37.54 5.91 10.69
C GLY A 302 36.84 7.26 10.79
N GLU A 303 37.57 8.36 10.65
CA GLU A 303 36.99 9.71 10.64
C GLU A 303 36.13 9.96 9.40
N ALA A 304 36.58 9.48 8.23
CA ALA A 304 35.76 9.52 7.02
C ALA A 304 34.44 8.73 7.19
N ALA A 305 34.48 7.58 7.88
CA ALA A 305 33.28 6.80 8.19
C ALA A 305 32.34 7.52 9.16
N GLU A 306 32.85 8.25 10.15
CA GLU A 306 32.03 9.10 11.02
C GLU A 306 31.36 10.23 10.25
N ALA A 307 32.08 10.89 9.32
CA ALA A 307 31.50 11.93 8.47
C ALA A 307 30.34 11.41 7.60
N VAL A 308 30.46 10.20 7.05
CA VAL A 308 29.36 9.50 6.36
C VAL A 308 28.16 9.29 7.28
N LEU A 309 28.39 8.72 8.46
CA LEU A 309 27.32 8.33 9.38
C LEU A 309 26.60 9.56 9.95
N ALA A 310 27.33 10.65 10.20
CA ALA A 310 26.79 11.92 10.66
C ALA A 310 25.87 12.57 9.61
N GLY A 311 26.20 12.44 8.33
CA GLY A 311 25.38 12.97 7.22
C GLY A 311 24.23 12.04 6.79
N SER A 312 24.00 10.92 7.47
CA SER A 312 22.90 10.00 7.13
C SER A 312 21.53 10.63 7.43
N PRO A 313 20.58 10.65 6.47
CA PRO A 313 19.27 11.31 6.63
C PRO A 313 18.26 10.48 7.44
N LYS A 314 18.69 9.89 8.56
CA LYS A 314 17.87 8.99 9.38
C LYS A 314 16.55 9.64 9.80
N ALA A 315 16.59 10.87 10.31
CA ALA A 315 15.38 11.58 10.74
C ALA A 315 14.39 11.78 9.59
N ALA A 316 14.87 12.22 8.42
CA ALA A 316 14.07 12.42 7.22
C ALA A 316 13.45 11.12 6.68
N ARG A 317 14.00 9.96 7.08
CA ARG A 317 13.48 8.65 6.71
C ARG A 317 12.50 8.08 7.75
N TYR A 318 12.89 8.05 9.02
CA TYR A 318 12.11 7.41 10.08
C TYR A 318 10.84 8.19 10.41
N GLY A 319 10.90 9.53 10.41
CA GLY A 319 9.74 10.37 10.74
C GLY A 319 8.57 10.14 9.79
N PRO A 320 8.73 10.47 8.49
CA PRO A 320 7.68 10.24 7.49
C PRO A 320 7.28 8.76 7.41
N GLY A 321 8.25 7.84 7.43
CA GLY A 321 7.95 6.40 7.35
C GLY A 321 7.12 5.87 8.52
N ALA A 322 7.30 6.41 9.73
CA ALA A 322 6.49 6.05 10.90
C ALA A 322 5.10 6.69 10.84
N PHE A 323 5.01 7.97 10.43
CA PHE A 323 3.74 8.66 10.22
C PHE A 323 2.86 7.92 9.21
N ASP A 324 3.43 7.56 8.05
CA ASP A 324 2.73 6.83 6.99
C ASP A 324 2.16 5.49 7.49
N ALA A 325 2.97 4.75 8.26
CA ALA A 325 2.56 3.46 8.80
C ALA A 325 1.41 3.60 9.81
N VAL A 326 1.46 4.63 10.65
CA VAL A 326 0.38 4.92 11.62
C VAL A 326 -0.90 5.37 10.89
N LEU A 327 -0.78 6.29 9.92
CA LEU A 327 -1.90 6.78 9.14
C LEU A 327 -2.57 5.64 8.34
N GLY A 328 -1.79 4.85 7.62
CA GLY A 328 -2.31 3.70 6.86
C GLY A 328 -2.97 2.66 7.76
N THR A 329 -2.42 2.43 8.96
CA THR A 329 -3.05 1.55 9.98
C THR A 329 -4.39 2.13 10.44
N HIS A 330 -4.46 3.42 10.71
CA HIS A 330 -5.67 4.08 11.18
C HIS A 330 -6.78 4.07 10.13
N LEU A 331 -6.45 4.37 8.87
CA LEU A 331 -7.38 4.30 7.74
C LEU A 331 -7.92 2.89 7.54
N ALA A 332 -7.04 1.89 7.51
CA ALA A 332 -7.45 0.48 7.36
C ALA A 332 -8.38 0.02 8.48
N ARG A 333 -8.10 0.40 9.73
CA ARG A 333 -8.96 0.06 10.89
C ARG A 333 -10.30 0.78 10.87
N SER A 334 -10.36 1.92 10.20
CA SER A 334 -11.59 2.70 10.02
C SER A 334 -12.43 2.21 8.83
N GLY A 335 -12.02 1.10 8.19
CA GLY A 335 -12.71 0.53 7.02
C GLY A 335 -12.36 1.20 5.70
N VAL A 336 -11.30 2.02 5.64
CA VAL A 336 -10.82 2.62 4.38
C VAL A 336 -9.82 1.68 3.71
N LEU A 337 -10.10 1.30 2.46
CA LEU A 337 -9.22 0.43 1.69
C LEU A 337 -8.08 1.22 1.04
N VAL A 338 -6.91 1.20 1.68
CA VAL A 338 -5.71 1.85 1.13
C VAL A 338 -5.03 0.94 0.09
N ARG A 339 -5.18 1.30 -1.20
CA ARG A 339 -4.59 0.57 -2.34
C ARG A 339 -3.08 0.78 -2.49
N SER A 340 -2.58 2.00 -2.22
CA SER A 340 -1.16 2.33 -2.39
C SER A 340 -0.67 3.23 -1.27
N GLY A 341 0.15 2.67 -0.38
CA GLY A 341 0.82 3.43 0.68
C GLY A 341 1.77 4.49 0.13
N GLN A 342 2.34 4.31 -1.08
CA GLN A 342 3.22 5.32 -1.69
C GLN A 342 2.48 6.58 -2.13
N ARG A 343 1.27 6.43 -2.67
CA ARG A 343 0.43 7.57 -3.05
C ARG A 343 -0.07 8.29 -1.81
N LEU A 344 -0.40 7.55 -0.75
CA LEU A 344 -0.79 8.16 0.53
C LEU A 344 0.28 9.15 1.06
N ARG A 345 1.57 8.90 0.79
CA ARG A 345 2.67 9.84 1.17
C ARG A 345 2.63 11.16 0.44
N GLN A 346 2.01 11.23 -0.74
CA GLN A 346 1.89 12.48 -1.49
C GLN A 346 0.97 13.47 -0.76
N LEU A 347 0.18 13.03 0.25
CA LEU A 347 -0.53 13.94 1.15
C LEU A 347 0.42 14.90 1.89
N GLU A 348 1.70 14.56 2.07
CA GLU A 348 2.71 15.48 2.64
C GLU A 348 2.87 16.75 1.82
N ILE A 349 2.66 16.67 0.50
CA ILE A 349 2.88 17.74 -0.47
C ILE A 349 1.61 18.17 -1.19
N ALA A 350 0.46 17.56 -0.86
CA ALA A 350 -0.83 17.91 -1.42
C ALA A 350 -1.18 19.36 -1.07
N ASP A 351 -1.55 20.15 -2.07
CA ASP A 351 -1.93 21.55 -1.92
C ASP A 351 -3.31 21.86 -2.48
N SER A 352 -3.92 20.91 -3.20
CA SER A 352 -5.20 21.11 -3.88
C SER A 352 -6.12 19.91 -3.69
N LEU A 353 -7.42 20.18 -3.52
CA LEU A 353 -8.47 19.20 -3.34
C LEU A 353 -9.55 19.40 -4.40
N VAL A 354 -9.68 18.45 -5.31
CA VAL A 354 -10.74 18.43 -6.34
C VAL A 354 -11.83 17.47 -5.91
N LEU A 355 -13.03 18.00 -5.67
CA LEU A 355 -14.21 17.25 -5.23
C LEU A 355 -15.23 17.18 -6.37
N HIS A 356 -15.71 15.98 -6.67
CA HIS A 356 -16.94 15.84 -7.45
C HIS A 356 -18.14 16.15 -6.56
N ALA A 357 -19.14 16.88 -7.08
CA ALA A 357 -20.33 17.27 -6.32
C ALA A 357 -21.04 16.07 -5.67
N ASP A 358 -21.07 14.91 -6.33
CA ASP A 358 -21.65 13.65 -5.80
C ASP A 358 -20.93 13.07 -4.59
N ALA A 359 -19.68 13.48 -4.34
CA ALA A 359 -18.98 13.11 -3.12
C ALA A 359 -19.52 13.86 -1.89
N LEU A 360 -20.18 15.01 -2.09
CA LEU A 360 -20.73 15.86 -1.04
C LEU A 360 -22.23 15.62 -0.82
N ARG A 361 -22.83 14.71 -1.58
CA ARG A 361 -24.25 14.33 -1.47
C ARG A 361 -24.39 13.12 -0.56
N GLY A 362 -25.38 13.18 0.32
CA GLY A 362 -25.76 12.09 1.20
C GLY A 362 -26.42 10.95 0.42
N HIS A 363 -26.41 9.74 0.98
CA HIS A 363 -27.22 8.66 0.40
C HIS A 363 -28.70 8.99 0.62
N ALA A 364 -29.49 9.10 -0.44
CA ALA A 364 -30.94 9.01 -0.34
C ALA A 364 -31.26 7.62 0.25
N ARG A 365 -31.59 7.58 1.54
CA ARG A 365 -32.04 6.35 2.21
C ARG A 365 -33.32 5.93 1.48
N PRO A 366 -33.44 4.69 0.94
CA PRO A 366 -34.71 4.24 0.42
C PRO A 366 -35.71 4.25 1.57
N THR A 367 -36.58 5.25 1.62
CA THR A 367 -37.64 5.30 2.61
C THR A 367 -38.58 4.16 2.26
N ALA A 368 -38.56 3.10 3.06
CA ALA A 368 -39.62 2.11 3.07
C ALA A 368 -40.91 2.79 3.56
N GLY A 369 -41.65 3.39 2.63
CA GLY A 369 -42.88 4.10 2.89
C GLY A 369 -43.67 4.17 1.60
N HIS A 370 -44.82 3.49 1.61
CA HIS A 370 -45.81 3.56 0.54
C HIS A 370 -46.24 5.01 0.31
N ASP A 371 -45.87 5.57 -0.83
CA ASP A 371 -46.80 6.27 -1.73
C ASP A 371 -46.03 6.70 -2.99
N ASP A 372 -46.58 6.33 -4.15
CA ASP A 372 -46.14 6.78 -5.47
C ASP A 372 -46.35 8.29 -5.60
N ALA A 373 -45.40 9.07 -5.10
CA ALA A 373 -45.16 10.43 -5.55
C ALA A 373 -43.65 10.60 -5.71
N PRO A 374 -43.15 11.01 -6.89
CA PRO A 374 -41.73 11.32 -7.04
C PRO A 374 -41.43 12.45 -6.05
N ALA A 375 -40.66 12.14 -5.01
CA ALA A 375 -40.16 13.11 -4.07
C ALA A 375 -39.34 14.14 -4.88
N LEU A 376 -39.94 15.29 -5.21
CA LEU A 376 -39.28 16.49 -5.73
C LEU A 376 -38.45 17.15 -4.61
N PHE A 377 -37.62 16.37 -3.93
CA PHE A 377 -36.90 16.81 -2.74
C PHE A 377 -35.40 16.77 -3.00
N GLU A 378 -34.81 17.96 -2.85
CA GLU A 378 -33.40 18.30 -2.85
C GLU A 378 -32.51 17.12 -2.48
N ASP A 379 -31.56 16.79 -3.37
CA ASP A 379 -30.49 15.83 -3.07
C ASP A 379 -29.74 16.34 -1.83
N PRO A 380 -29.95 15.73 -0.65
CA PRO A 380 -29.52 16.34 0.59
C PRO A 380 -28.00 16.26 0.66
N VAL A 381 -27.42 17.41 0.96
CA VAL A 381 -26.02 17.55 1.34
C VAL A 381 -25.66 16.52 2.41
N ASP A 382 -24.52 15.86 2.25
CA ASP A 382 -23.99 14.97 3.28
C ASP A 382 -23.69 15.78 4.56
N PRO A 383 -24.15 15.33 5.74
CA PRO A 383 -23.91 16.04 7.01
C PRO A 383 -22.43 16.32 7.31
N CYS A 384 -21.50 15.58 6.71
CA CYS A 384 -20.06 15.76 6.87
C CYS A 384 -19.46 16.77 5.87
N ALA A 385 -20.20 17.23 4.85
CA ALA A 385 -19.67 18.06 3.77
C ALA A 385 -19.00 19.35 4.28
N GLU A 386 -19.66 20.10 5.17
CA GLU A 386 -19.08 21.32 5.75
C GLU A 386 -17.82 21.02 6.57
N ALA A 387 -17.84 19.94 7.35
CA ALA A 387 -16.70 19.55 8.17
C ALA A 387 -15.48 19.14 7.33
N VAL A 388 -15.72 18.48 6.19
CA VAL A 388 -14.66 18.11 5.23
C VAL A 388 -14.06 19.36 4.58
N LEU A 389 -14.89 20.32 4.16
CA LEU A 389 -14.43 21.57 3.55
C LEU A 389 -13.69 22.46 4.56
N ASP A 390 -14.17 22.56 5.80
CA ASP A 390 -13.45 23.27 6.87
C ASP A 390 -12.11 22.59 7.19
N ALA A 391 -12.06 21.25 7.23
CA ALA A 391 -10.82 20.51 7.40
C ALA A 391 -9.83 20.77 6.25
N ALA A 392 -10.29 20.78 5.00
CA ALA A 392 -9.47 21.08 3.83
C ALA A 392 -8.89 22.50 3.89
N ARG A 393 -9.70 23.49 4.26
CA ARG A 393 -9.25 24.88 4.42
C ARG A 393 -8.26 25.04 5.57
N ARG A 394 -8.48 24.37 6.71
CA ARG A 394 -7.52 24.36 7.83
C ARG A 394 -6.21 23.69 7.46
N ALA A 395 -6.24 22.71 6.55
CA ALA A 395 -5.06 22.10 5.98
C ALA A 395 -4.38 22.99 4.91
N GLY A 396 -4.97 24.13 4.54
CA GLY A 396 -4.43 25.04 3.54
C GLY A 396 -4.57 24.55 2.11
N LEU A 397 -5.51 23.62 1.85
CA LEU A 397 -5.76 23.10 0.51
C LEU A 397 -6.60 24.09 -0.31
N HIS A 398 -6.23 24.27 -1.57
CA HIS A 398 -7.06 24.94 -2.56
C HIS A 398 -8.20 24.02 -2.99
N VAL A 399 -9.44 24.38 -2.66
CA VAL A 399 -10.61 23.52 -2.85
C VAL A 399 -11.35 23.88 -4.13
N VAL A 400 -11.43 22.91 -5.05
CA VAL A 400 -12.14 23.01 -6.33
C VAL A 400 -13.30 22.01 -6.36
N ILE A 401 -14.52 22.48 -6.64
CA ILE A 401 -15.70 21.61 -6.80
C ILE A 401 -16.07 21.50 -8.30
N THR A 402 -16.43 20.29 -8.72
CA THR A 402 -16.77 19.91 -10.11
C THR A 402 -18.12 19.18 -10.17
N GLY A 403 -18.72 19.01 -11.36
CA GLY A 403 -19.93 18.18 -11.51
C GLY A 403 -21.28 18.86 -11.19
N GLY A 404 -21.34 20.20 -11.29
CA GLY A 404 -22.59 20.97 -11.26
C GLY A 404 -22.80 21.84 -10.01
N SER A 405 -23.33 23.05 -10.23
CA SER A 405 -23.46 24.15 -9.26
C SER A 405 -24.67 24.07 -8.31
N ASP A 406 -25.36 22.94 -8.29
CA ASP A 406 -26.69 22.83 -7.67
C ASP A 406 -26.61 22.82 -6.13
N LEU A 407 -25.40 22.61 -5.58
CA LEU A 407 -25.07 22.70 -4.16
C LEU A 407 -24.83 24.16 -3.71
N LYS A 408 -25.69 25.12 -4.10
CA LYS A 408 -25.46 26.58 -4.01
C LYS A 408 -24.90 27.09 -2.67
N ASP A 409 -25.31 26.53 -1.54
CA ASP A 409 -24.81 26.97 -0.22
C ASP A 409 -23.42 26.42 0.12
N ILE A 410 -23.03 25.27 -0.44
CA ILE A 410 -21.74 24.60 -0.20
C ILE A 410 -20.68 25.05 -1.18
N THR A 411 -21.07 25.35 -2.41
CA THR A 411 -20.15 25.93 -3.40
C THR A 411 -19.54 27.25 -2.92
N ARG A 412 -20.20 27.98 -2.01
CA ARG A 412 -19.63 29.17 -1.34
C ARG A 412 -18.45 28.86 -0.42
N LEU A 413 -18.29 27.61 0.01
CA LEU A 413 -17.19 27.18 0.88
C LEU A 413 -15.97 26.71 0.07
N ALA A 414 -16.12 26.48 -1.23
CA ALA A 414 -15.01 26.21 -2.14
C ALA A 414 -14.32 27.51 -2.59
N ASP A 415 -13.03 27.39 -2.91
CA ASP A 415 -12.26 28.50 -3.47
C ASP A 415 -12.60 28.69 -4.96
N GLU A 416 -12.87 27.59 -5.66
CA GLU A 416 -13.24 27.57 -7.08
C GLU A 416 -14.35 26.54 -7.36
N VAL A 417 -15.23 26.87 -8.31
CA VAL A 417 -16.22 25.95 -8.88
C VAL A 417 -15.93 25.85 -10.37
N ALA A 418 -15.52 24.66 -10.82
CA ALA A 418 -15.23 24.41 -12.21
C ALA A 418 -16.50 24.49 -13.09
N PRO A 419 -16.38 24.86 -14.37
CA PRO A 419 -17.49 24.79 -15.31
C PRO A 419 -18.12 23.40 -15.35
N ALA A 420 -19.45 23.34 -15.36
CA ALA A 420 -20.19 22.08 -15.27
C ALA A 420 -19.99 21.16 -16.50
N ASP A 421 -19.57 21.73 -17.63
CA ASP A 421 -19.26 21.04 -18.88
C ASP A 421 -17.83 20.51 -18.97
N LEU A 422 -16.96 20.86 -18.00
CA LEU A 422 -15.57 20.43 -18.00
C LEU A 422 -15.44 19.04 -17.34
N PRO A 423 -14.85 18.04 -18.03
CA PRO A 423 -14.67 16.71 -17.45
C PRO A 423 -13.81 16.74 -16.18
N PHE A 424 -14.15 15.87 -15.22
CA PHE A 424 -13.47 15.79 -13.91
C PHE A 424 -11.94 15.65 -14.05
N GLY A 425 -11.49 14.75 -14.92
CA GLY A 425 -10.07 14.51 -15.16
C GLY A 425 -9.33 15.72 -15.76
N ASP A 426 -10.01 16.57 -16.52
CA ASP A 426 -9.39 17.73 -17.14
C ASP A 426 -9.16 18.87 -16.15
N VAL A 427 -10.07 19.04 -15.18
CA VAL A 427 -9.86 19.94 -14.03
C VAL A 427 -8.62 19.52 -13.24
N VAL A 428 -8.51 18.23 -12.93
CA VAL A 428 -7.35 17.66 -12.21
C VAL A 428 -6.05 17.94 -12.98
N ARG A 429 -6.03 17.67 -14.29
CA ARG A 429 -4.84 17.90 -15.13
C ARG A 429 -4.50 19.38 -15.27
N ALA A 430 -5.49 20.27 -15.34
CA ALA A 430 -5.26 21.70 -15.40
C ALA A 430 -4.48 22.19 -14.17
N LEU A 431 -4.95 21.84 -12.97
CA LEU A 431 -4.25 22.16 -11.72
C LEU A 431 -2.84 21.54 -11.67
N GLN A 432 -2.69 20.30 -12.11
CA GLN A 432 -1.37 19.65 -12.18
C GLN A 432 -0.41 20.36 -13.13
N ASN A 433 -0.90 20.86 -14.27
CA ASN A 433 -0.11 21.64 -15.22
C ASN A 433 0.34 22.99 -14.63
N ASP A 434 -0.45 23.56 -13.73
CA ASP A 434 -0.10 24.76 -12.96
C ASP A 434 0.87 24.46 -11.79
N GLY A 435 1.23 23.19 -11.61
CA GLY A 435 2.22 22.73 -10.64
C GLY A 435 1.64 22.15 -9.36
N HIS A 436 0.31 22.19 -9.19
CA HIS A 436 -0.37 21.71 -7.98
C HIS A 436 -0.27 20.19 -7.80
N ILE A 437 -0.38 19.75 -6.54
CA ILE A 437 -0.49 18.35 -6.15
C ILE A 437 -1.92 18.08 -5.75
N VAL A 438 -2.60 17.28 -6.55
CA VAL A 438 -4.05 17.19 -6.51
C VAL A 438 -4.51 15.93 -5.79
N VAL A 439 -5.33 16.12 -4.76
CA VAL A 439 -6.17 15.07 -4.17
C VAL A 439 -7.52 15.09 -4.90
N SER A 440 -7.84 14.02 -5.62
CA SER A 440 -9.13 13.85 -6.28
C SER A 440 -10.07 13.01 -5.41
N VAL A 441 -11.30 13.47 -5.23
CA VAL A 441 -12.35 12.73 -4.51
C VAL A 441 -13.60 12.69 -5.34
N ALA A 442 -14.11 11.49 -5.59
CA ALA A 442 -15.36 11.31 -6.30
C ALA A 442 -16.11 10.07 -5.81
N ARG A 443 -17.44 10.13 -5.90
CA ARG A 443 -18.30 8.96 -5.84
C ARG A 443 -18.41 8.40 -7.25
N VAL A 444 -18.03 7.13 -7.45
CA VAL A 444 -18.11 6.48 -8.76
C VAL A 444 -19.43 5.73 -8.84
N ALA A 445 -20.34 6.18 -9.70
CA ALA A 445 -21.66 5.55 -9.85
C ALA A 445 -21.55 4.11 -10.40
N GLU A 446 -22.45 3.22 -9.95
CA GLU A 446 -22.52 1.82 -10.41
C GLU A 446 -22.75 1.69 -11.92
N HIS A 447 -23.36 2.71 -12.55
CA HIS A 447 -23.66 2.76 -13.98
C HIS A 447 -22.75 3.72 -14.78
N GLY A 448 -21.47 3.80 -14.39
CA GLY A 448 -20.41 4.26 -15.29
C GLY A 448 -20.60 5.68 -15.82
N ASP A 449 -20.51 6.67 -14.93
CA ASP A 449 -20.01 7.97 -15.37
C ASP A 449 -18.53 7.79 -15.74
N ALA A 450 -18.28 7.48 -17.01
CA ALA A 450 -16.96 7.18 -17.55
C ALA A 450 -15.98 8.34 -17.29
N ASP A 451 -16.47 9.58 -17.30
CA ASP A 451 -15.64 10.77 -17.12
C ASP A 451 -15.09 10.85 -15.69
N VAL A 452 -15.90 10.53 -14.69
CA VAL A 452 -15.48 10.48 -13.28
C VAL A 452 -14.61 9.25 -13.02
N ALA A 453 -14.99 8.08 -13.54
CA ALA A 453 -14.24 6.84 -13.35
C ALA A 453 -12.83 6.90 -13.98
N ASP A 454 -12.69 7.49 -15.17
CA ASP A 454 -11.42 7.69 -15.85
C ASP A 454 -10.64 8.89 -15.31
N GLY A 455 -11.33 9.93 -14.83
CA GLY A 455 -10.74 11.14 -14.27
C GLY A 455 -10.20 10.97 -12.85
N LEU A 456 -10.87 10.19 -12.00
CA LEU A 456 -10.47 9.97 -10.61
C LEU A 456 -9.01 9.50 -10.45
N PRO A 457 -8.50 8.49 -11.19
CA PRO A 457 -7.11 8.05 -11.05
C PRO A 457 -6.07 9.05 -11.56
N ALA A 458 -6.46 10.16 -12.21
CA ALA A 458 -5.55 11.22 -12.66
C ALA A 458 -4.96 12.04 -11.50
N GLY A 459 -5.60 12.04 -10.32
CA GLY A 459 -5.07 12.69 -9.13
C GLY A 459 -3.78 12.05 -8.63
N ASP A 460 -2.92 12.86 -7.99
CA ASP A 460 -1.71 12.38 -7.32
C ASP A 460 -2.10 11.41 -6.19
N VAL A 461 -3.17 11.76 -5.46
CA VAL A 461 -3.91 10.91 -4.52
C VAL A 461 -5.37 10.87 -4.97
N ALA A 462 -5.97 9.68 -4.98
CA ALA A 462 -7.36 9.50 -5.40
C ALA A 462 -8.16 8.77 -4.31
N VAL A 463 -9.35 9.29 -4.00
CA VAL A 463 -10.28 8.74 -3.01
C VAL A 463 -11.61 8.46 -3.69
N ALA A 464 -12.03 7.19 -3.67
CA ALA A 464 -13.34 6.76 -4.13
C ALA A 464 -14.29 6.55 -2.94
N LEU A 465 -15.54 6.99 -3.08
CA LEU A 465 -16.61 6.87 -2.07
C LEU A 465 -17.73 5.91 -2.47
#